data_AF-A0A0C3RFI4-F1
#
_entry.id   AF-A0A0C3RFI4-F1
#
_cell.length_a   1.000
_cell.length_b   1.000
_cell.length_c   1.000
_cell.angle_alpha   90.00
_cell.angle_beta   90.00
_cell.angle_gamma   90.00
#
_symmetry.space_group_name_H-M   'P 1'
#
loop_
_entity.id
_entity.type
_entity.pdbx_description
1 polymer ?
#
loop_
_entity_poly.entity_id
_entity_poly.type
_entity_poly.pdbx_seq_one_letter_code
_entity_poly.pdbx_strand_id
1 'polypeptide(L)'
;MPLRSSEKKGIIVLSFLLTGFFVFPLLIEEDDTPFFLLTQAEIPDSMVQLSTHPASPVKRFELNSVDSVSLTKIKGIGPYYASKILKYRKRLGGFHTPLQLKEISFKYLSVDSLLDHFYADPKHITKKEMDTMSFKSILSHPYLEYGEVQLIFKAKKEWGTITYSLLEQKKILAPHKLKKIKPYFK
;
A
#
# COMPACT_ATOMS: atom_id res chain seq x y z
N MET A 1 57.02 18.68 -39.57
CA MET A 1 57.30 19.06 -38.17
C MET A 1 57.43 17.77 -37.37
N PRO A 2 58.58 17.45 -36.74
CA PRO A 2 58.75 16.16 -36.07
C PRO A 2 57.97 16.11 -34.74
N LEU A 3 57.11 15.11 -34.58
CA LEU A 3 56.28 14.94 -33.37
C LEU A 3 57.14 14.70 -32.12
N ARG A 4 56.76 15.35 -31.01
CA ARG A 4 57.43 15.26 -29.70
C ARG A 4 57.14 13.90 -29.06
N SER A 5 58.10 13.35 -28.30
CA SER A 5 58.03 11.98 -27.75
C SER A 5 56.77 11.69 -26.90
N SER A 6 56.19 12.73 -26.28
CA SER A 6 54.92 12.65 -25.54
C SER A 6 53.68 12.56 -26.44
N GLU A 7 53.70 13.15 -27.63
CA GLU A 7 52.58 13.12 -28.59
C GLU A 7 52.48 11.75 -29.26
N LYS A 8 53.63 11.11 -29.53
CA LYS A 8 53.69 9.74 -30.07
C LYS A 8 53.09 8.72 -29.08
N LYS A 9 53.37 8.88 -27.79
CA LYS A 9 52.80 8.02 -26.73
C LYS A 9 51.29 8.19 -26.61
N GLY A 10 50.77 9.42 -26.71
CA GLY A 10 49.33 9.70 -26.70
C GLY A 10 48.59 9.09 -27.89
N ILE A 11 49.17 9.17 -29.10
CA ILE A 11 48.58 8.59 -30.32
C ILE A 11 48.56 7.06 -30.24
N ILE A 12 49.60 6.42 -29.69
CA ILE A 12 49.62 4.95 -29.51
C ILE A 12 48.52 4.51 -28.53
N VAL A 13 48.35 5.21 -27.40
CA VAL A 13 47.29 4.89 -26.43
C VAL A 13 45.90 5.10 -27.05
N LEU A 14 45.69 6.17 -27.80
CA LEU A 14 44.41 6.43 -28.49
C LEU A 14 44.12 5.40 -29.60
N SER A 15 45.16 4.91 -30.29
CA SER A 15 45.03 3.88 -31.32
C SER A 15 44.67 2.52 -30.73
N PHE A 16 45.24 2.13 -29.58
CA PHE A 16 44.83 0.94 -28.82
C PHE A 16 43.39 1.04 -28.26
N LEU A 17 42.96 2.23 -27.83
CA LEU A 17 41.61 2.46 -27.29
C LEU A 17 40.53 2.41 -28.38
N LEU A 18 40.85 2.82 -29.61
CA LEU A 18 39.96 2.75 -30.78
C LEU A 18 39.97 1.36 -31.45
N THR A 19 41.08 0.62 -31.44
CA THR A 19 41.14 -0.74 -32.01
C THR A 19 40.60 -1.82 -31.07
N GLY A 20 40.64 -1.62 -29.75
CA GLY A 20 40.07 -2.55 -28.75
C GLY A 20 38.54 -2.62 -28.72
N PHE A 21 37.84 -1.60 -29.23
CA PHE A 21 36.37 -1.58 -29.27
C PHE A 21 35.79 -2.19 -30.57
N PHE A 22 36.61 -2.29 -31.63
CA PHE A 22 36.17 -2.75 -32.96
C PHE A 22 36.42 -4.25 -33.22
N VAL A 23 37.17 -4.93 -32.34
CA VAL A 23 37.44 -6.38 -32.41
C VAL A 23 36.62 -7.17 -31.37
N PHE A 24 35.85 -6.51 -30.51
CA PHE A 24 35.12 -7.17 -29.42
C PHE A 24 33.71 -7.70 -29.72
N PRO A 25 33.06 -7.46 -30.89
CA PRO A 25 31.85 -8.20 -31.26
C PRO A 25 32.17 -9.29 -32.30
N LEU A 26 33.26 -10.04 -32.11
CA LEU A 26 33.60 -11.19 -32.96
C LEU A 26 34.07 -12.42 -32.15
N LEU A 27 33.60 -12.56 -30.92
CA LEU A 27 33.71 -13.80 -30.12
C LEU A 27 32.53 -13.85 -29.12
N ILE A 28 31.31 -13.84 -29.65
CA ILE A 28 30.23 -14.57 -29.00
C ILE A 28 30.24 -15.93 -29.70
N GLU A 29 30.83 -16.93 -29.04
CA GLU A 29 30.40 -18.32 -29.21
C GLU A 29 28.92 -18.34 -28.80
N GLU A 30 28.02 -18.20 -29.76
CA GLU A 30 26.71 -18.81 -29.59
C GLU A 30 26.94 -20.29 -29.80
N ASP A 31 26.99 -21.03 -28.69
CA ASP A 31 26.72 -22.46 -28.69
C ASP A 31 25.35 -22.61 -29.35
N ASP A 32 25.37 -22.95 -30.65
CA ASP A 32 24.23 -23.37 -31.44
C ASP A 32 23.65 -24.61 -30.77
N THR A 33 22.82 -24.37 -29.75
CA THR A 33 21.84 -25.33 -29.27
C THR A 33 21.14 -25.89 -30.50
N PRO A 34 20.98 -27.22 -30.62
CA PRO A 34 20.43 -27.80 -31.82
C PRO A 34 19.08 -27.16 -32.09
N PHE A 35 19.04 -26.46 -33.23
CA PHE A 35 17.82 -26.04 -33.88
C PHE A 35 16.97 -27.30 -34.05
N PHE A 36 16.10 -27.54 -33.08
CA PHE A 36 15.09 -28.57 -33.17
C PHE A 36 14.22 -28.16 -34.34
N LEU A 37 14.48 -28.76 -35.51
CA LEU A 37 13.48 -29.02 -36.51
C LEU A 37 12.42 -29.90 -35.84
N LEU A 38 11.52 -29.27 -35.08
CA LEU A 38 10.18 -29.76 -34.94
C LEU A 38 9.60 -29.66 -36.33
N THR A 39 9.78 -30.75 -37.09
CA THR A 39 8.77 -31.23 -38.00
C THR A 39 7.42 -30.92 -37.37
N GLN A 40 6.54 -30.28 -38.13
CA GLN A 40 5.19 -29.98 -37.70
C GLN A 40 4.49 -31.31 -37.44
N ALA A 41 4.65 -31.83 -36.23
CA ALA A 41 3.81 -32.85 -35.67
C ALA A 41 2.47 -32.17 -35.48
N GLU A 42 1.53 -32.49 -36.35
CA GLU A 42 0.12 -32.22 -36.15
C GLU A 42 -0.21 -32.64 -34.73
N ILE A 43 -0.43 -31.66 -33.85
CA ILE A 43 -0.97 -31.92 -32.53
C ILE A 43 -2.41 -32.37 -32.82
N PRO A 44 -2.80 -33.63 -32.58
CA PRO A 44 -4.19 -33.99 -32.71
C PRO A 44 -4.98 -33.10 -31.75
N ASP A 45 -6.10 -32.55 -32.22
CA ASP A 45 -7.04 -31.64 -31.51
C ASP A 45 -7.52 -32.12 -30.13
N SER A 46 -7.06 -33.28 -29.68
CA SER A 46 -7.43 -33.96 -28.44
C SER A 46 -6.61 -33.55 -27.21
N MET A 47 -5.67 -32.59 -27.29
CA MET A 47 -4.89 -32.13 -26.13
C MET A 47 -4.94 -30.61 -25.89
N VAL A 48 -6.11 -29.98 -26.09
CA VAL A 48 -6.45 -28.75 -25.36
C VAL A 48 -7.16 -29.15 -24.07
N GLN A 49 -6.41 -29.71 -23.12
CA GLN A 49 -6.85 -29.65 -21.73
C GLN A 49 -6.60 -28.21 -21.27
N LEU A 50 -7.63 -27.37 -21.40
CA LEU A 50 -7.75 -26.15 -20.60
C LEU A 50 -7.54 -26.55 -19.15
N SER A 51 -6.34 -26.33 -18.63
CA SER A 51 -6.08 -26.34 -17.20
C SER A 51 -6.82 -25.14 -16.60
N THR A 52 -8.13 -25.28 -16.43
CA THR A 52 -8.91 -24.50 -15.49
C THR A 52 -8.54 -24.97 -14.10
N HIS A 53 -7.31 -24.66 -13.66
CA HIS A 53 -7.04 -24.65 -12.24
C HIS A 53 -7.94 -23.57 -11.64
N PRO A 54 -8.89 -23.91 -10.75
CA PRO A 54 -9.59 -22.88 -10.00
C PRO A 54 -8.53 -22.08 -9.28
N ALA A 55 -8.47 -20.77 -9.53
CA ALA A 55 -7.59 -19.87 -8.80
C ALA A 55 -7.81 -20.12 -7.31
N SER A 56 -6.81 -20.68 -6.64
CA SER A 56 -6.84 -20.89 -5.20
C SER A 56 -7.28 -19.58 -4.54
N PRO A 57 -8.24 -19.59 -3.60
CA PRO A 57 -8.78 -18.35 -3.05
C PRO A 57 -7.63 -17.51 -2.51
N VAL A 58 -7.45 -16.30 -3.06
CA VAL A 58 -6.45 -15.35 -2.58
C VAL A 58 -6.73 -15.15 -1.10
N LYS A 59 -5.81 -15.59 -0.25
CA LYS A 59 -5.97 -15.48 1.20
C LYS A 59 -6.07 -14.00 1.57
N ARG A 60 -7.27 -13.57 1.97
CA ARG A 60 -7.53 -12.22 2.47
C ARG A 60 -7.14 -12.12 3.94
N PHE A 61 -6.66 -10.96 4.35
CA PHE A 61 -6.30 -10.64 5.73
C PHE A 61 -7.39 -9.78 6.38
N GLU A 62 -7.70 -10.07 7.64
CA GLU A 62 -8.58 -9.21 8.43
C GLU A 62 -7.77 -8.00 8.92
N LEU A 63 -8.19 -6.79 8.56
CA LEU A 63 -7.41 -5.57 8.74
C LEU A 63 -7.28 -5.12 10.21
N ASN A 64 -8.23 -5.49 11.05
CA ASN A 64 -8.27 -5.21 12.48
C ASN A 64 -7.41 -6.14 13.34
N SER A 65 -7.17 -7.38 12.92
CA SER A 65 -6.39 -8.38 13.66
C SER A 65 -5.03 -8.68 13.04
N VAL A 66 -4.81 -8.35 11.76
CA VAL A 66 -3.53 -8.61 11.08
C VAL A 66 -2.35 -7.96 11.80
N ASP A 67 -1.24 -8.70 11.90
CA ASP A 67 0.01 -8.25 12.50
C ASP A 67 0.95 -7.61 11.46
N SER A 68 2.01 -6.97 11.93
CA SER A 68 3.01 -6.35 11.05
C SER A 68 3.70 -7.36 10.14
N VAL A 69 3.99 -8.56 10.65
CA VAL A 69 4.70 -9.61 9.91
C VAL A 69 3.87 -10.08 8.72
N SER A 70 2.57 -10.30 8.90
CA SER A 70 1.67 -10.69 7.81
C SER A 70 1.44 -9.55 6.81
N LEU A 71 1.32 -8.31 7.29
CA LEU A 71 1.25 -7.14 6.41
C LEU A 71 2.47 -7.05 5.49
N THR A 72 3.67 -7.34 6.00
CA THR A 72 4.90 -7.28 5.19
C THR A 72 5.03 -8.38 4.12
N LYS A 73 4.17 -9.40 4.15
CA LYS A 73 4.13 -10.45 3.11
C LYS A 73 3.42 -9.97 1.84
N ILE A 74 2.65 -8.88 1.91
CA ILE A 74 1.94 -8.33 0.77
C ILE A 74 2.91 -7.49 -0.06
N LYS A 75 3.03 -7.80 -1.36
CA LYS A 75 3.91 -7.08 -2.28
C LYS A 75 3.64 -5.58 -2.22
N GLY A 76 4.69 -4.80 -1.95
CA GLY A 76 4.63 -3.34 -1.83
C GLY A 76 4.38 -2.82 -0.41
N ILE A 77 3.90 -3.63 0.54
CA ILE A 77 3.80 -3.24 1.95
C ILE A 77 5.11 -3.58 2.66
N GLY A 78 6.02 -2.60 2.75
CA GLY A 78 7.19 -2.70 3.63
C GLY A 78 6.87 -2.35 5.10
N PRO A 79 7.86 -2.46 6.01
CA PRO A 79 7.70 -2.13 7.44
C PRO A 79 7.14 -0.72 7.68
N TYR A 80 7.51 0.25 6.84
CA TYR A 80 7.00 1.63 6.91
C TYR A 80 5.49 1.70 6.69
N TYR A 81 4.97 1.06 5.65
CA TYR A 81 3.54 1.06 5.34
C TYR A 81 2.75 0.19 6.34
N ALA A 82 3.30 -0.95 6.75
CA ALA A 82 2.72 -1.75 7.84
C ALA A 82 2.55 -0.89 9.12
N SER A 83 3.59 -0.15 9.51
CA SER A 83 3.52 0.76 10.67
C SER A 83 2.45 1.84 10.50
N LYS A 84 2.32 2.45 9.30
CA LYS A 84 1.27 3.44 9.01
C LYS A 84 -0.13 2.85 9.16
N ILE A 85 -0.37 1.66 8.62
CA ILE A 85 -1.66 0.96 8.72
C ILE A 85 -2.01 0.69 10.19
N LEU A 86 -1.07 0.15 10.96
CA LEU A 86 -1.28 -0.16 12.38
C LEU A 86 -1.50 1.10 13.24
N LYS A 87 -0.76 2.17 12.98
CA LYS A 87 -0.96 3.47 13.67
C LYS A 87 -2.32 4.08 13.32
N TYR A 88 -2.75 3.98 12.07
CA TYR A 88 -4.07 4.44 11.65
C TYR A 88 -5.18 3.62 12.33
N ARG A 89 -5.07 2.28 12.30
CA ARG A 89 -5.98 1.35 13.00
C ARG A 89 -6.19 1.75 14.45
N LYS A 90 -5.11 2.02 15.18
CA LYS A 90 -5.14 2.39 16.60
C LYS A 90 -5.89 3.72 16.85
N ARG A 91 -5.63 4.73 16.02
CA ARG A 91 -6.29 6.04 16.16
C ARG A 91 -7.78 5.96 15.82
N LEU A 92 -8.11 5.24 14.75
CA LEU A 92 -9.48 5.02 14.29
C LEU A 92 -10.28 4.18 15.30
N GLY A 93 -9.66 3.19 15.95
CA GLY A 93 -10.35 2.22 16.82
C GLY A 93 -10.75 0.93 16.11
N GLY A 94 -10.15 0.67 14.94
CA GLY A 94 -10.50 -0.40 14.01
C GLY A 94 -11.01 0.17 12.69
N PHE A 95 -10.75 -0.52 11.58
CA PHE A 95 -11.33 -0.28 10.28
C PHE A 95 -12.75 -0.84 10.21
N HIS A 96 -13.69 -0.02 9.77
CA HIS A 96 -15.05 -0.41 9.40
C HIS A 96 -15.14 -0.94 7.97
N THR A 97 -14.25 -0.48 7.09
CA THR A 97 -14.18 -0.94 5.70
C THR A 97 -12.74 -0.86 5.18
N PRO A 98 -12.31 -1.79 4.31
CA PRO A 98 -11.00 -1.70 3.65
C PRO A 98 -10.78 -0.39 2.89
N LEU A 99 -11.86 0.26 2.41
CA LEU A 99 -11.76 1.53 1.67
C LEU A 99 -11.11 2.65 2.50
N GLN A 100 -11.15 2.59 3.82
CA GLN A 100 -10.48 3.55 4.70
C GLN A 100 -8.96 3.51 4.59
N LEU A 101 -8.36 2.48 3.96
CA LEU A 101 -6.95 2.52 3.58
C LEU A 101 -6.65 3.70 2.65
N LYS A 102 -7.61 4.17 1.85
CA LYS A 102 -7.45 5.35 0.99
C LYS A 102 -7.24 6.65 1.78
N GLU A 103 -7.57 6.66 3.07
CA GLU A 103 -7.38 7.80 3.95
C GLU A 103 -5.95 7.88 4.52
N ILE A 104 -5.13 6.86 4.25
CA ILE A 104 -3.72 6.80 4.63
C ILE A 104 -2.88 7.25 3.43
N SER A 105 -1.91 8.14 3.67
CA SER A 105 -0.98 8.56 2.61
C SER A 105 0.03 7.45 2.28
N PHE A 106 -0.13 6.85 1.10
CA PHE A 106 0.83 5.97 0.44
C PHE A 106 1.52 6.73 -0.70
N LYS A 107 2.86 6.70 -0.75
CA LYS A 107 3.65 7.50 -1.71
C LYS A 107 3.95 6.75 -3.01
N TYR A 108 4.18 5.44 -2.91
CA TYR A 108 4.67 4.61 -4.02
C TYR A 108 3.83 3.33 -4.20
N LEU A 109 2.68 3.26 -3.54
CA LEU A 109 1.83 2.07 -3.49
C LEU A 109 0.40 2.45 -3.84
N SER A 110 -0.17 1.79 -4.84
CA SER A 110 -1.58 1.93 -5.17
C SER A 110 -2.41 1.27 -4.08
N VAL A 111 -3.34 2.03 -3.49
CA VAL A 111 -4.26 1.47 -2.48
C VAL A 111 -5.28 0.57 -3.14
N ASP A 112 -5.69 0.84 -4.38
CA ASP A 112 -6.68 0.03 -5.08
C ASP A 112 -6.20 -1.41 -5.26
N SER A 113 -4.91 -1.62 -5.56
CA SER A 113 -4.33 -2.97 -5.62
C SER A 113 -4.26 -3.67 -4.26
N LEU A 114 -4.38 -2.94 -3.14
CA LEU A 114 -4.38 -3.53 -1.81
C LEU A 114 -5.76 -4.02 -1.36
N LEU A 115 -6.84 -3.45 -1.90
CA LEU A 115 -8.19 -3.68 -1.36
C LEU A 115 -8.60 -5.16 -1.41
N ASP A 116 -8.18 -5.88 -2.45
CA ASP A 116 -8.49 -7.31 -2.62
C ASP A 116 -7.79 -8.19 -1.58
N HIS A 117 -6.68 -7.73 -1.01
CA HIS A 117 -5.96 -8.45 0.04
C HIS A 117 -6.63 -8.36 1.41
N PHE A 118 -7.60 -7.46 1.61
CA PHE A 118 -8.13 -7.15 2.93
C PHE A 118 -9.64 -7.27 3.02
N TYR A 119 -10.11 -7.69 4.19
CA TYR A 119 -11.48 -7.45 4.64
C TYR A 119 -11.45 -6.81 6.03
N ALA A 120 -12.56 -6.22 6.46
CA ALA A 120 -12.68 -5.63 7.78
C ALA A 120 -13.98 -6.11 8.44
N ASP A 121 -13.87 -6.73 9.62
CA ASP A 121 -15.02 -7.12 10.41
C ASP A 121 -15.36 -6.02 11.43
N PRO A 122 -16.55 -5.38 11.33
CA PRO A 122 -16.98 -4.37 12.29
C PRO A 122 -17.02 -4.83 13.75
N LYS A 123 -17.09 -6.15 14.01
CA LYS A 123 -17.06 -6.71 15.38
C LYS A 123 -15.74 -6.43 16.11
N HIS A 124 -14.66 -6.21 15.38
CA HIS A 124 -13.36 -5.85 15.96
C HIS A 124 -13.20 -4.35 16.24
N ILE A 125 -14.19 -3.52 15.92
CA ILE A 125 -14.15 -2.08 16.22
C ILE A 125 -14.43 -1.86 17.70
N THR A 126 -13.54 -1.12 18.36
CA THR A 126 -13.71 -0.73 19.76
C THR A 126 -14.39 0.64 19.84
N LYS A 127 -15.69 0.64 20.19
CA LYS A 127 -16.43 1.88 20.47
C LYS A 127 -15.97 2.51 21.78
N LYS A 128 -15.71 3.81 21.75
CA LYS A 128 -15.26 4.59 22.89
C LYS A 128 -16.41 5.42 23.45
N GLU A 129 -16.46 5.53 24.78
CA GLU A 129 -17.42 6.38 25.50
C GLU A 129 -16.99 7.84 25.39
N MET A 130 -17.71 8.64 24.59
CA MET A 130 -17.29 10.01 24.32
C MET A 130 -17.28 10.87 25.60
N ASP A 131 -18.27 10.66 26.47
CA ASP A 131 -18.44 11.47 27.66
C ASP A 131 -17.24 11.39 28.63
N THR A 132 -16.62 10.22 28.75
CA THR A 132 -15.49 10.01 29.68
C THR A 132 -14.12 10.39 29.10
N MET A 133 -14.03 10.66 27.79
CA MET A 133 -12.74 10.89 27.13
C MET A 133 -12.21 12.31 27.35
N SER A 134 -10.88 12.42 27.42
CA SER A 134 -10.21 13.72 27.41
C SER A 134 -10.31 14.39 26.03
N PHE A 135 -10.15 15.71 25.99
CA PHE A 135 -10.11 16.50 24.75
C PHE A 135 -9.06 15.94 23.77
N LYS A 136 -7.84 15.67 24.26
CA LYS A 136 -6.75 15.10 23.47
C LYS A 136 -7.08 13.72 22.93
N SER A 137 -7.77 12.90 23.71
CA SER A 137 -8.19 11.56 23.30
C SER A 137 -9.18 11.61 22.15
N ILE A 138 -10.17 12.51 22.21
CA ILE A 138 -11.15 12.70 21.13
C ILE A 138 -10.46 13.28 19.89
N LEU A 139 -9.59 14.29 20.05
CA LEU A 139 -8.82 14.90 18.97
C LEU A 139 -7.86 13.93 18.26
N SER A 140 -7.43 12.87 18.93
CA SER A 140 -6.57 11.86 18.29
C SER A 140 -7.28 11.04 17.20
N HIS A 141 -8.61 11.10 17.14
CA HIS A 141 -9.42 10.36 16.19
C HIS A 141 -9.30 10.96 14.77
N PRO A 142 -9.05 10.17 13.70
CA PRO A 142 -8.74 10.69 12.36
C PRO A 142 -9.83 11.57 11.71
N TYR A 143 -11.06 11.50 12.20
CA TYR A 143 -12.21 12.24 11.65
C TYR A 143 -12.57 13.50 12.41
N LEU A 144 -11.90 13.77 13.54
CA LEU A 144 -12.21 14.90 14.40
C LEU A 144 -11.05 15.89 14.40
N GLU A 145 -11.36 17.13 14.03
CA GLU A 145 -10.44 18.25 14.06
C GLU A 145 -10.66 19.09 15.31
N TYR A 146 -9.69 19.97 15.62
CA TYR A 146 -9.70 20.77 16.83
C TYR A 146 -11.01 21.53 17.05
N GLY A 147 -11.52 22.21 16.01
CA GLY A 147 -12.78 22.95 16.09
C GLY A 147 -13.99 22.06 16.39
N GLU A 148 -14.03 20.85 15.84
CA GLU A 148 -15.10 19.88 16.08
C GLU A 148 -15.07 19.37 17.52
N VAL A 149 -13.88 19.11 18.06
CA VAL A 149 -13.72 18.73 19.47
C VAL A 149 -14.07 19.88 20.40
N GLN A 150 -13.76 21.14 20.04
CA GLN A 150 -14.23 22.30 20.81
C GLN A 150 -15.76 22.38 20.86
N LEU A 151 -16.44 22.15 19.73
CA LEU A 151 -17.91 22.11 19.69
C LEU A 151 -18.47 21.01 20.60
N ILE A 152 -17.89 19.80 20.55
CA ILE A 152 -18.26 18.68 21.42
C ILE A 152 -18.12 19.06 22.90
N PHE A 153 -17.00 19.67 23.31
CA PHE A 153 -16.78 20.04 24.71
C PHE A 153 -17.63 21.23 25.16
N LYS A 154 -17.93 22.18 24.26
CA LYS A 154 -18.88 23.25 24.54
C LYS A 154 -20.27 22.69 24.81
N ALA A 155 -20.74 21.76 23.98
CA ALA A 155 -22.00 21.06 24.17
C ALA A 155 -22.03 20.25 25.48
N LYS A 156 -20.93 19.55 25.81
CA LYS A 156 -20.79 18.85 27.09
C LYS A 156 -20.92 19.81 28.28
N LYS A 157 -20.32 21.00 28.21
CA LYS A 157 -20.45 22.02 29.26
C LYS A 157 -21.89 22.54 29.40
N GLU A 158 -22.61 22.65 28.29
CA GLU A 158 -23.99 23.16 28.26
C GLU A 158 -25.01 22.16 28.82
N TRP A 159 -24.85 20.86 28.52
CA TRP A 159 -25.84 19.83 28.85
C TRP A 159 -25.36 18.83 29.92
N GLY A 160 -24.13 18.96 30.41
CA GLY A 160 -23.53 18.12 31.45
C GLY A 160 -22.98 16.78 30.95
N THR A 161 -23.55 16.21 29.88
CA THR A 161 -23.12 14.96 29.26
C THR A 161 -23.06 15.08 27.74
N ILE A 162 -22.25 14.24 27.09
CA ILE A 162 -22.18 14.14 25.64
C ILE A 162 -22.12 12.69 25.15
N THR A 163 -23.07 12.32 24.29
CA THR A 163 -23.14 11.02 23.62
C THR A 163 -23.22 11.19 22.11
N TYR A 164 -22.92 10.12 21.35
CA TYR A 164 -23.06 10.18 19.90
C TYR A 164 -24.50 10.53 19.47
N SER A 165 -25.51 9.94 20.13
CA SER A 165 -26.92 10.21 19.86
C SER A 165 -27.28 11.69 20.03
N LEU A 166 -26.72 12.35 21.04
CA LEU A 166 -26.94 13.77 21.28
C LEU A 166 -26.29 14.65 20.20
N LEU A 167 -25.07 14.30 19.76
CA LEU A 167 -24.42 14.96 18.63
C LEU A 167 -25.25 14.88 17.34
N GLU A 168 -25.84 13.70 17.08
CA GLU A 168 -26.66 13.44 15.90
C GLU A 168 -28.00 14.20 15.97
N GLN A 169 -28.70 14.14 17.11
CA GLN A 169 -29.98 14.83 17.31
C GLN A 169 -29.84 16.35 17.22
N LYS A 170 -28.81 16.92 17.86
CA LYS A 170 -28.57 18.37 17.91
C LYS A 170 -27.78 18.89 16.71
N LYS A 171 -27.34 18.01 15.81
CA LYS A 171 -26.56 18.33 14.61
C LYS A 171 -25.34 19.21 14.92
N ILE A 172 -24.61 18.87 15.99
CA ILE A 172 -23.43 19.65 16.45
C ILE A 172 -22.32 19.63 15.40
N LEU A 173 -22.20 18.52 14.69
CA LEU A 173 -21.22 18.32 13.63
C LEU A 173 -21.93 18.18 12.28
N ALA A 174 -21.18 18.40 11.20
CA ALA A 174 -21.69 18.20 9.85
C ALA A 174 -22.17 16.74 9.64
N PRO A 175 -23.22 16.49 8.86
CA PRO A 175 -23.79 15.15 8.68
C PRO A 175 -22.79 14.09 8.20
N HIS A 176 -21.85 14.48 7.32
CA HIS A 176 -20.82 13.59 6.82
C HIS A 176 -19.83 13.16 7.92
N LYS A 177 -19.54 14.05 8.89
CA LYS A 177 -18.69 13.76 10.05
C LYS A 177 -19.39 12.82 11.00
N LEU A 178 -20.66 13.09 11.33
CA LEU A 178 -21.49 12.21 12.15
C LEU A 178 -21.51 10.78 11.59
N LYS A 179 -21.80 10.63 10.29
CA LYS A 179 -21.78 9.34 9.60
C LYS A 179 -20.42 8.62 9.73
N LYS A 180 -19.32 9.35 9.59
CA LYS A 180 -17.97 8.81 9.70
C LYS A 180 -17.60 8.37 11.12
N ILE A 181 -18.03 9.09 12.15
CA ILE A 181 -17.66 8.80 13.54
C ILE A 181 -18.60 7.77 14.22
N LYS A 182 -19.80 7.55 13.67
CA LYS A 182 -20.81 6.60 14.17
C LYS A 182 -20.28 5.21 14.56
N PRO A 183 -19.35 4.59 13.81
CA PRO A 183 -18.85 3.27 14.18
C PRO A 183 -17.99 3.27 15.45
N TYR A 184 -17.46 4.43 15.88
CA TYR A 184 -16.35 4.53 16.84
C TYR A 184 -16.73 5.13 18.18
N PHE A 185 -17.87 5.81 18.27
CA PHE A 185 -18.34 6.43 19.51
C PHE A 185 -19.72 5.91 19.89
N LYS A 186 -19.93 5.78 21.20
CA LYS A 186 -21.23 5.66 21.85
C LYS A 186 -21.53 6.96 22.58
#